data_AF-A0A8X6HPG6-F1
#
_entry.id   AF-A0A8X6HPG6-F1
#
_cell.length_a   1.000
_cell.length_b   1.000
_cell.length_c   1.000
_cell.angle_alpha   90.00
_cell.angle_beta   90.00
_cell.angle_gamma   90.00
#
_symmetry.space_group_name_H-M   'P 1'
#
loop_
_entity.id
_entity.type
_entity.pdbx_description
1 polymer ?
#
loop_
_entity_poly.entity_id
_entity_poly.type
_entity_poly.pdbx_seq_one_letter_code
_entity_poly.pdbx_strand_id
1 'polypeptide(L)'
;MFRSRGWFSGGMWKPKNPHSLEQLKYLYHVLYKNQTVHDHNKDLLVETLRSIAEILIWGDQNDSTVFDFFLEKNMLSFFLKIMRQKCGRYVCVQLLQTLNILFENIRNETSLYYLLSNNHVNSIIVHKFDFSDEEVMAYYISFLKTLSLKLNTHTIHFFYNEHTNDFPLYNEAIKFFKHSESMVRIAVRTLTLNVFKVDDKAMLKFIRDKTAAPYFSNLVWFIGEHVMELDKCVKSASEFQIKTKLADLVAEHLDHLHYLNDILCLQIDALNDVLTDHLLNKLLIPLYVYSLVPNVQSSSIEEERPQVSCIVALFLLSQVFLIVSHKPLVQQLANIILNGEMSLFVNGSPNIT
;
A
#
# COMPACT_ATOMS: atom_id res chain seq x y z
N MET A 1 52.64 5.86 -17.55
CA MET A 1 53.38 5.69 -16.28
C MET A 1 52.92 6.79 -15.34
N PHE A 2 51.85 6.57 -14.56
CA PHE A 2 51.39 7.52 -13.55
C PHE A 2 51.07 6.76 -12.27
N ARG A 3 51.99 6.85 -11.31
CA ARG A 3 51.72 6.59 -9.90
C ARG A 3 51.01 7.83 -9.36
N SER A 4 49.81 7.64 -8.83
CA SER A 4 49.30 8.51 -7.77
C SER A 4 48.95 7.62 -6.59
N ARG A 5 49.90 7.54 -5.65
CA ARG A 5 49.68 7.07 -4.28
C ARG A 5 49.20 8.28 -3.50
N GLY A 6 47.92 8.33 -3.15
CA GLY A 6 47.35 9.23 -2.15
C GLY A 6 47.03 8.43 -0.88
N TRP A 7 47.68 8.79 0.20
CA TRP A 7 47.76 8.09 1.48
C TRP A 7 46.40 7.79 2.16
N PHE A 8 46.07 6.50 2.25
CA PHE A 8 45.30 5.95 3.36
C PHE A 8 46.19 5.98 4.61
N SER A 9 45.95 6.91 5.53
CA SER A 9 46.56 6.93 6.86
C SER A 9 45.47 6.77 7.92
N GLY A 10 45.51 5.66 8.66
CA GLY A 10 44.52 5.28 9.68
C GLY A 10 43.91 3.88 9.49
N GLY A 11 44.78 2.88 9.32
CA GLY A 11 44.61 1.42 9.46
C GLY A 11 43.23 0.80 9.67
N MET A 12 42.56 0.47 8.56
CA MET A 12 41.76 -0.76 8.47
C MET A 12 41.92 -1.26 7.03
N TRP A 13 42.66 -2.35 6.84
CA TRP A 13 42.80 -2.98 5.52
C TRP A 13 41.44 -3.55 5.13
N LYS A 14 40.99 -3.33 3.88
CA LYS A 14 39.74 -3.93 3.37
C LYS A 14 39.84 -5.45 3.52
N PRO A 15 38.98 -6.08 4.33
CA PRO A 15 38.96 -7.53 4.50
C PRO A 15 38.77 -8.27 3.18
N LYS A 16 39.32 -9.49 3.09
CA LYS A 16 39.22 -10.34 1.88
C LYS A 16 37.88 -11.06 1.79
N ASN A 17 37.30 -11.45 2.93
CA ASN A 17 35.99 -12.09 2.96
C ASN A 17 34.89 -11.01 2.92
N PRO A 18 34.05 -10.95 1.87
CA PRO A 18 32.97 -9.97 1.79
C PRO A 18 31.87 -10.18 2.83
N HIS A 19 31.67 -11.42 3.31
CA HIS A 19 30.66 -11.76 4.31
C HIS A 19 31.33 -12.11 5.64
N SER A 20 31.70 -11.09 6.41
CA SER A 20 32.28 -11.25 7.75
C SER A 20 32.04 -10.05 8.65
N LEU A 21 32.15 -10.27 9.97
CA LEU A 21 32.06 -9.21 10.98
C LEU A 21 33.17 -8.16 10.80
N GLU A 22 34.37 -8.54 10.39
CA GLU A 22 35.47 -7.60 10.10
C GLU A 22 35.14 -6.70 8.93
N GLN A 23 34.51 -7.24 7.88
CA GLN A 23 34.04 -6.45 6.75
C GLN A 23 32.97 -5.46 7.20
N LEU A 24 32.02 -5.88 8.04
CA LEU A 24 31.02 -4.97 8.59
C LEU A 24 31.65 -3.85 9.44
N LYS A 25 32.64 -4.18 10.30
CA LYS A 25 33.43 -3.20 11.05
C LYS A 25 34.11 -2.19 10.13
N TYR A 26 34.75 -2.64 9.05
CA TYR A 26 35.33 -1.77 8.05
C TYR A 26 34.28 -0.82 7.43
N LEU A 27 33.14 -1.35 7.00
CA LEU A 27 32.06 -0.56 6.39
C LEU A 27 31.46 0.45 7.37
N TYR A 28 31.33 0.10 8.65
CA TYR A 28 30.96 1.05 9.71
C TYR A 28 31.90 2.26 9.76
N HIS A 29 33.22 2.05 9.70
CA HIS A 29 34.17 3.16 9.67
C HIS A 29 34.08 4.00 8.39
N VAL A 30 33.75 3.38 7.25
CA VAL A 30 33.50 4.11 6.00
C VAL A 30 32.29 5.05 6.17
N LEU A 31 31.17 4.54 6.71
CA LEU A 31 29.99 5.36 7.00
C LEU A 31 30.29 6.47 8.03
N TYR A 32 31.02 6.13 9.09
CA TYR A 32 31.37 7.09 10.14
C TYR A 32 32.20 8.28 9.62
N LYS A 33 33.11 8.02 8.67
CA LYS A 33 33.92 9.06 8.02
C LYS A 33 33.16 9.85 6.94
N ASN A 34 32.13 9.27 6.34
CA ASN A 34 31.38 9.85 5.22
C ASN A 34 29.91 10.09 5.59
N GLN A 35 29.65 10.81 6.67
CA GLN A 35 28.27 11.04 7.13
C GLN A 35 27.46 11.97 6.21
N THR A 36 28.13 12.86 5.49
CA THR A 36 27.49 13.81 4.57
C THR A 36 27.67 13.35 3.12
N VAL A 37 26.59 13.36 2.35
CA VAL A 37 26.57 12.98 0.94
C VAL A 37 27.07 14.14 0.07
N HIS A 38 28.01 13.81 -0.80
CA HIS A 38 28.58 14.68 -1.82
C HIS A 38 28.67 13.92 -3.15
N ASP A 39 28.76 14.65 -4.27
CA ASP A 39 28.88 14.01 -5.59
C ASP A 39 30.10 13.07 -5.72
N HIS A 40 31.17 13.33 -4.96
CA HIS A 40 32.37 12.52 -4.98
C HIS A 40 32.30 11.25 -4.12
N ASN A 41 31.34 11.13 -3.19
CA ASN A 41 31.24 9.98 -2.28
C ASN A 41 29.92 9.21 -2.38
N LYS A 42 28.94 9.70 -3.16
CA LYS A 42 27.62 9.05 -3.29
C LYS A 42 27.72 7.59 -3.73
N ASP A 43 28.57 7.27 -4.70
CA ASP A 43 28.73 5.90 -5.20
C ASP A 43 29.36 4.98 -4.13
N LEU A 44 30.34 5.51 -3.40
CA LEU A 44 30.96 4.82 -2.27
C LEU A 44 29.93 4.51 -1.18
N LEU A 45 29.08 5.49 -0.83
CA LEU A 45 28.06 5.33 0.20
C LEU A 45 26.99 4.32 -0.22
N VAL A 46 26.49 4.41 -1.44
CA VAL A 46 25.52 3.44 -1.99
C VAL A 46 26.07 2.02 -1.93
N GLU A 47 27.29 1.80 -2.42
CA GLU A 47 27.91 0.48 -2.39
C GLU A 47 28.18 0.00 -0.96
N THR A 48 28.56 0.90 -0.06
CA THR A 48 28.75 0.58 1.36
C THR A 48 27.44 0.10 2.00
N LEU A 49 26.33 0.78 1.74
CA LEU A 49 25.01 0.43 2.26
C LEU A 49 24.52 -0.91 1.69
N ARG A 50 24.71 -1.14 0.39
CA ARG A 50 24.40 -2.40 -0.28
C ARG A 50 25.19 -3.57 0.32
N SER A 51 26.50 -3.43 0.48
CA SER A 51 27.34 -4.45 1.12
C SER A 51 26.95 -4.70 2.58
N ILE A 52 26.53 -3.67 3.34
CA ILE A 52 26.02 -3.89 4.70
C ILE A 52 24.76 -4.77 4.67
N ALA A 53 23.81 -4.49 3.77
CA ALA A 53 22.60 -5.31 3.66
C ALA A 53 22.90 -6.76 3.28
N GLU A 54 23.83 -6.98 2.33
CA GLU A 54 24.28 -8.34 1.97
C GLU A 54 24.88 -9.09 3.15
N ILE A 55 25.75 -8.43 3.93
CA ILE A 55 26.36 -9.01 5.12
C ILE A 55 25.29 -9.32 6.18
N LEU A 56 24.30 -8.45 6.37
CA LEU A 56 23.20 -8.70 7.31
C LEU A 56 22.35 -9.90 6.88
N ILE A 57 21.99 -9.99 5.61
CA ILE A 57 21.21 -11.13 5.09
C ILE A 57 21.98 -12.44 5.28
N TRP A 58 23.30 -12.42 5.04
CA TRP A 58 24.14 -13.57 5.30
C TRP A 58 24.26 -13.88 6.81
N GLY A 59 24.52 -12.87 7.63
CA GLY A 59 24.65 -12.99 9.09
C GLY A 59 23.39 -13.53 9.76
N ASP A 60 22.22 -13.18 9.24
CA ASP A 60 20.90 -13.66 9.71
C ASP A 60 20.81 -15.19 9.79
N GLN A 61 21.51 -15.86 8.87
CA GLN A 61 21.46 -17.31 8.69
C GLN A 61 22.73 -18.01 9.18
N ASN A 62 23.85 -17.30 9.31
CA ASN A 62 25.17 -17.92 9.47
C ASN A 62 25.94 -17.42 10.70
N ASP A 63 25.75 -16.19 11.15
CA ASP A 63 26.56 -15.57 12.20
C ASP A 63 25.81 -14.42 12.89
N SER A 64 25.26 -14.69 14.08
CA SER A 64 24.49 -13.69 14.86
C SER A 64 25.36 -12.53 15.35
N THR A 65 26.68 -12.70 15.45
CA THR A 65 27.58 -11.63 15.95
C THR A 65 27.61 -10.43 15.00
N VAL A 66 27.28 -10.64 13.73
CA VAL A 66 27.09 -9.58 12.74
C VAL A 66 25.96 -8.63 13.15
N PHE A 67 24.82 -9.18 13.57
CA PHE A 67 23.67 -8.40 14.04
C PHE A 67 23.98 -7.71 15.36
N ASP A 68 24.61 -8.39 16.32
CA ASP A 68 25.01 -7.81 17.60
C ASP A 68 25.83 -6.53 17.38
N PHE A 69 26.83 -6.57 16.49
CA PHE A 69 27.64 -5.41 16.16
C PHE A 69 26.85 -4.31 15.43
N PHE A 70 26.01 -4.67 14.46
CA PHE A 70 25.17 -3.71 13.72
C PHE A 70 24.28 -2.89 14.67
N LEU A 71 23.72 -3.56 15.67
CA LEU A 71 22.85 -2.97 16.68
C LEU A 71 23.63 -2.15 17.70
N GLU A 72 24.73 -2.68 18.24
CA GLU A 72 25.61 -1.97 19.18
C GLU A 72 26.08 -0.63 18.59
N LYS A 73 26.35 -0.59 17.28
CA LYS A 73 26.78 0.63 16.58
C LYS A 73 25.63 1.46 16.01
N ASN A 74 24.37 1.06 16.24
CA ASN A 74 23.17 1.72 15.74
C ASN A 74 23.27 2.05 14.23
N MET A 75 23.73 1.07 13.44
CA MET A 75 24.14 1.31 12.06
C MET A 75 22.96 1.69 11.13
N LEU A 76 21.74 1.22 11.44
CA LEU A 76 20.53 1.62 10.70
C LEU A 76 20.28 3.15 10.75
N SER A 77 20.75 3.83 11.81
CA SER A 77 20.64 5.28 11.90
C SER A 77 21.43 6.03 10.81
N PHE A 78 22.50 5.43 10.25
CA PHE A 78 23.22 6.01 9.13
C PHE A 78 22.38 5.99 7.85
N PHE A 79 21.62 4.91 7.60
CA PHE A 79 20.70 4.82 6.46
C PHE A 79 19.69 5.97 6.51
N LEU A 80 19.07 6.17 7.69
CA LEU A 80 18.12 7.26 7.90
C LEU A 80 18.76 8.65 7.77
N LYS A 81 19.96 8.85 8.33
CA LYS A 81 20.69 10.14 8.23
C LYS A 81 21.06 10.47 6.79
N ILE A 82 21.48 9.49 6.00
CA ILE A 82 21.81 9.67 4.58
C ILE A 82 20.53 9.96 3.79
N MET A 83 19.45 9.20 4.03
CA MET A 83 18.15 9.39 3.39
C MET A 83 17.57 10.80 3.63
N ARG A 84 17.75 11.34 4.83
CA ARG A 84 17.25 12.69 5.18
C ARG A 84 18.03 13.82 4.53
N GLN A 85 19.19 13.55 3.95
CA GLN A 85 19.95 14.56 3.22
C GLN A 85 19.33 14.76 1.84
N LYS A 86 19.51 15.94 1.27
CA LYS A 86 19.17 16.22 -0.13
C LYS A 86 20.21 15.54 -1.06
N CYS A 87 20.27 14.21 -1.00
CA CYS A 87 21.28 13.38 -1.67
C CYS A 87 20.97 13.09 -3.15
N GLY A 88 19.86 13.61 -3.67
CA GLY A 88 19.37 13.37 -5.03
C GLY A 88 18.69 12.01 -5.20
N ARG A 89 18.02 11.85 -6.36
CA ARG A 89 17.26 10.64 -6.73
C ARG A 89 18.05 9.34 -6.56
N TYR A 90 19.28 9.30 -7.09
CA TYR A 90 20.10 8.08 -7.13
C TYR A 90 20.30 7.46 -5.74
N VAL A 91 20.78 8.24 -4.76
CA VAL A 91 21.06 7.74 -3.40
C VAL A 91 19.76 7.33 -2.70
N CYS A 92 18.68 8.08 -2.89
CA CYS A 92 17.37 7.78 -2.30
C CYS A 92 16.80 6.46 -2.81
N VAL A 93 16.78 6.27 -4.14
CA VAL A 93 16.32 5.03 -4.79
C VAL A 93 17.14 3.84 -4.30
N GLN A 94 18.47 3.95 -4.27
CA GLN A 94 19.35 2.87 -3.85
C GLN A 94 19.18 2.51 -2.37
N LEU A 95 18.95 3.50 -1.50
CA LEU A 95 18.63 3.26 -0.10
C LEU A 95 17.32 2.49 0.08
N LEU A 96 16.25 2.91 -0.62
CA LEU A 96 14.96 2.22 -0.57
C LEU A 96 15.07 0.78 -1.10
N GLN A 97 15.77 0.59 -2.22
CA GLN A 97 16.06 -0.75 -2.77
C GLN A 97 16.81 -1.63 -1.76
N THR A 98 17.87 -1.08 -1.16
CA THR A 98 18.71 -1.81 -0.20
C THR A 98 17.90 -2.23 1.03
N LEU A 99 17.08 -1.32 1.58
CA LEU A 99 16.19 -1.63 2.70
C LEU A 99 15.12 -2.66 2.31
N ASN A 100 14.56 -2.54 1.11
CA ASN A 100 13.57 -3.48 0.61
C ASN A 100 14.15 -4.90 0.54
N ILE A 101 15.31 -5.07 -0.10
CA ILE A 101 16.01 -6.35 -0.20
C ILE A 101 16.35 -6.91 1.18
N LEU A 102 16.82 -6.06 2.11
CA LEU A 102 17.11 -6.47 3.48
C LEU A 102 15.86 -7.07 4.14
N PHE A 103 14.76 -6.32 4.22
CA PHE A 103 13.56 -6.80 4.92
C PHE A 103 12.91 -7.99 4.21
N GLU A 104 12.97 -8.07 2.89
CA GLU A 104 12.47 -9.24 2.16
C GLU A 104 13.20 -10.52 2.59
N ASN A 105 14.52 -10.46 2.76
CA ASN A 105 15.37 -11.62 2.96
C ASN A 105 15.70 -11.99 4.41
N ILE A 106 15.43 -11.12 5.38
CA ILE A 106 15.54 -11.49 6.81
C ILE A 106 14.46 -12.51 7.18
N ARG A 107 14.89 -13.62 7.78
CA ARG A 107 14.07 -14.76 8.17
C ARG A 107 14.08 -15.02 9.67
N ASN A 108 15.17 -14.70 10.36
CA ASN A 108 15.24 -14.88 11.82
C ASN A 108 14.35 -13.85 12.53
N GLU A 109 13.46 -14.32 13.41
CA GLU A 109 12.54 -13.46 14.16
C GLU A 109 13.28 -12.49 15.09
N THR A 110 14.35 -12.94 15.73
CA THR A 110 15.15 -12.10 16.65
C THR A 110 15.82 -10.96 15.89
N SER A 111 16.45 -11.26 14.73
CA SER A 111 17.01 -10.24 13.84
C SER A 111 15.96 -9.24 13.36
N LEU A 112 14.79 -9.74 12.97
CA LEU A 112 13.67 -8.89 12.53
C LEU A 112 13.22 -7.96 13.66
N TYR A 113 13.01 -8.48 14.87
CA TYR A 113 12.58 -7.69 16.02
C TYR A 113 13.60 -6.60 16.33
N TYR A 114 14.89 -6.91 16.27
CA TYR A 114 15.94 -5.93 16.49
C TYR A 114 15.95 -4.81 15.45
N LEU A 115 15.75 -5.13 14.17
CA LEU A 115 15.66 -4.12 13.11
C LEU A 115 14.45 -3.18 13.31
N LEU A 116 13.33 -3.72 13.81
CA LEU A 116 12.09 -2.96 14.02
C LEU A 116 12.09 -2.16 15.33
N SER A 117 12.75 -2.64 16.38
CA SER A 117 12.64 -2.10 17.76
C SER A 117 13.08 -0.65 17.95
N ASN A 118 14.01 -0.14 17.14
CA ASN A 118 14.58 1.20 17.32
C ASN A 118 13.82 2.33 16.61
N ASN A 119 12.63 2.04 16.09
CA ASN A 119 11.73 3.01 15.43
C ASN A 119 12.32 3.75 14.20
N HIS A 120 13.51 3.35 13.73
CA HIS A 120 14.11 3.86 12.49
C HIS A 120 13.27 3.52 11.28
N VAL A 121 12.64 2.34 11.26
CA VAL A 121 11.77 1.91 10.17
C VAL A 121 10.55 2.81 10.04
N ASN A 122 9.84 3.10 11.14
CA ASN A 122 8.74 4.08 11.11
C ASN A 122 9.22 5.48 10.71
N SER A 123 10.43 5.88 11.13
CA SER A 123 11.04 7.14 10.69
C SER A 123 11.32 7.20 9.18
N ILE A 124 11.61 6.05 8.55
CA ILE A 124 11.76 5.92 7.09
C ILE A 124 10.39 5.95 6.43
N ILE A 125 9.39 5.25 6.98
CA ILE A 125 8.02 5.22 6.45
C ILE A 125 7.44 6.64 6.36
N VAL A 126 7.55 7.46 7.42
CA VAL A 126 6.97 8.82 7.45
C VAL A 126 7.83 9.87 6.75
N HIS A 127 8.99 9.49 6.21
CA HIS A 127 9.89 10.41 5.52
C HIS A 127 9.19 11.04 4.30
N LYS A 128 9.46 12.32 4.06
CA LYS A 128 8.85 13.09 2.98
C LYS A 128 9.66 12.95 1.70
N PHE A 129 9.45 11.85 1.00
CA PHE A 129 10.01 11.62 -0.32
C PHE A 129 9.37 12.54 -1.37
N ASP A 130 10.11 12.78 -2.45
CA ASP A 130 9.61 13.47 -3.63
C ASP A 130 8.89 12.47 -4.55
N PHE A 131 7.57 12.36 -4.40
CA PHE A 131 6.74 11.48 -5.22
C PHE A 131 6.39 12.05 -6.59
N SER A 132 6.91 13.23 -6.96
CA SER A 132 6.90 13.64 -8.37
C SER A 132 7.84 12.76 -9.22
N ASP A 133 8.78 12.06 -8.57
CA ASP A 133 9.59 11.03 -9.18
C ASP A 133 8.93 9.65 -9.04
N GLU A 134 8.39 9.14 -10.14
CA GLU A 134 7.70 7.84 -10.20
C GLU A 134 8.58 6.67 -9.74
N GLU A 135 9.90 6.74 -9.98
CA GLU A 135 10.82 5.68 -9.55
C GLU A 135 10.96 5.66 -8.02
N VAL A 136 11.12 6.83 -7.40
CA VAL A 136 11.19 6.94 -5.93
C VAL A 136 9.91 6.42 -5.29
N MET A 137 8.75 6.80 -5.85
CA MET A 137 7.45 6.32 -5.39
C MET A 137 7.32 4.80 -5.52
N ALA A 138 7.71 4.22 -6.67
CA ALA A 138 7.62 2.78 -6.90
C ALA A 138 8.45 2.01 -5.85
N TYR A 139 9.68 2.43 -5.57
CA TYR A 139 10.51 1.80 -4.54
C TYR A 139 9.98 2.01 -3.13
N TYR A 140 9.40 3.18 -2.83
CA TYR A 140 8.76 3.44 -1.55
C TYR A 140 7.56 2.52 -1.31
N ILE A 141 6.66 2.40 -2.29
CA ILE A 141 5.49 1.54 -2.21
C ILE A 141 5.89 0.05 -2.10
N SER A 142 6.91 -0.37 -2.86
CA SER A 142 7.49 -1.70 -2.73
C SER A 142 8.01 -1.96 -1.32
N PHE A 143 8.72 -0.99 -0.74
CA PHE A 143 9.22 -1.07 0.64
C PHE A 143 8.08 -1.20 1.66
N LEU A 144 7.02 -0.38 1.57
CA LEU A 144 5.86 -0.50 2.45
C LEU A 144 5.20 -1.88 2.32
N LYS A 145 5.00 -2.36 1.08
CA LYS A 145 4.44 -3.70 0.83
C LYS A 145 5.30 -4.78 1.47
N THR A 146 6.62 -4.72 1.35
CA THR A 146 7.55 -5.69 1.96
C THR A 146 7.45 -5.70 3.49
N LEU A 147 7.34 -4.53 4.11
CA LEU A 147 7.11 -4.45 5.56
C LEU A 147 5.76 -5.05 5.96
N SER A 148 4.71 -4.83 5.16
CA SER A 148 3.38 -5.39 5.42
C SER A 148 3.37 -6.93 5.45
N LEU A 149 4.25 -7.57 4.67
CA LEU A 149 4.40 -9.04 4.65
C LEU A 149 5.04 -9.58 5.93
N LYS A 150 5.65 -8.72 6.75
CA LYS A 150 6.21 -9.09 8.05
C LYS A 150 5.24 -8.86 9.22
N LEU A 151 4.03 -8.36 8.94
CA LEU A 151 3.01 -8.15 9.96
C LEU A 151 2.42 -9.48 10.45
N ASN A 152 2.37 -9.62 11.77
CA ASN A 152 1.66 -10.66 12.49
C ASN A 152 1.32 -10.13 13.90
N THR A 153 0.67 -10.96 14.71
CA THR A 153 0.23 -10.60 16.08
C THR A 153 1.40 -10.22 17.00
N HIS A 154 2.63 -10.59 16.69
CA HIS A 154 3.81 -10.24 17.48
C HIS A 154 4.55 -9.01 16.95
N THR A 155 4.54 -8.77 15.63
CA THR A 155 5.27 -7.65 15.02
C THR A 155 4.44 -6.38 14.89
N ILE A 156 3.11 -6.47 15.01
CA ILE A 156 2.19 -5.33 14.82
C ILE A 156 2.52 -4.16 15.76
N HIS A 157 2.95 -4.43 16.99
CA HIS A 157 3.27 -3.42 17.99
C HIS A 157 4.52 -2.58 17.65
N PHE A 158 5.35 -3.02 16.69
CA PHE A 158 6.43 -2.18 16.15
C PHE A 158 5.93 -1.11 15.18
N PHE A 159 4.74 -1.29 14.60
CA PHE A 159 4.17 -0.37 13.60
C PHE A 159 2.94 0.37 14.11
N TYR A 160 2.17 -0.22 15.03
CA TYR A 160 1.00 0.39 15.64
C TYR A 160 1.24 0.69 17.11
N ASN A 161 1.08 1.96 17.47
CA ASN A 161 1.12 2.43 18.86
C ASN A 161 -0.31 2.72 19.35
N GLU A 162 -0.81 1.86 20.24
CA GLU A 162 -2.15 1.95 20.82
C GLU A 162 -2.36 3.24 21.64
N HIS A 163 -1.32 3.72 22.34
CA HIS A 163 -1.42 4.92 23.19
C HIS A 163 -1.60 6.20 22.37
N THR A 164 -0.91 6.29 21.23
CA THR A 164 -0.97 7.48 20.36
C THR A 164 -1.94 7.32 19.20
N ASN A 165 -2.53 6.12 19.01
CA ASN A 165 -3.29 5.76 17.82
C ASN A 165 -2.52 6.07 16.52
N ASP A 166 -1.22 5.76 16.53
CA ASP A 166 -0.35 5.99 15.37
C ASP A 166 -0.04 4.67 14.68
N PHE A 167 -0.25 4.62 13.37
CA PHE A 167 0.04 3.46 12.53
C PHE A 167 0.69 3.91 11.22
N PRO A 168 1.97 4.33 11.23
CA PRO A 168 2.62 4.91 10.06
C PRO A 168 2.55 4.07 8.79
N LEU A 169 2.80 2.76 8.91
CA LEU A 169 2.80 1.83 7.77
C LEU A 169 1.47 1.83 7.04
N TYR A 170 0.36 1.72 7.77
CA TYR A 170 -0.98 1.72 7.19
C TYR A 170 -1.41 3.12 6.72
N ASN A 171 -1.22 4.14 7.57
CA ASN A 171 -1.67 5.50 7.29
C ASN A 171 -0.97 6.12 6.07
N GLU A 172 0.32 5.87 5.87
CA GLU A 172 1.03 6.35 4.67
C GLU A 172 0.61 5.57 3.42
N ALA A 173 0.45 4.24 3.52
CA ALA A 173 0.09 3.41 2.37
C ALA A 173 -1.30 3.74 1.79
N ILE A 174 -2.32 3.94 2.62
CA ILE A 174 -3.68 4.17 2.14
C ILE A 174 -3.85 5.49 1.37
N LYS A 175 -2.89 6.41 1.44
CA LYS A 175 -2.90 7.66 0.64
C LYS A 175 -2.80 7.39 -0.87
N PHE A 176 -2.25 6.23 -1.25
CA PHE A 176 -1.99 5.83 -2.64
C PHE A 176 -3.08 4.92 -3.22
N PHE A 177 -4.21 4.73 -2.53
CA PHE A 177 -5.26 3.80 -2.96
C PHE A 177 -5.86 4.10 -4.35
N LYS A 178 -5.87 5.38 -4.74
CA LYS A 178 -6.38 5.89 -6.03
C LYS A 178 -5.27 6.32 -7.00
N HIS A 179 -4.08 5.75 -6.86
CA HIS A 179 -2.96 6.07 -7.74
C HIS A 179 -3.27 5.69 -9.21
N SER A 180 -2.71 6.43 -10.18
CA SER A 180 -2.94 6.18 -11.62
C SER A 180 -2.38 4.83 -12.08
N GLU A 181 -1.21 4.45 -11.57
CA GLU A 181 -0.60 3.15 -11.86
C GLU A 181 -1.28 1.99 -11.11
N SER A 182 -1.69 0.97 -11.88
CA SER A 182 -2.32 -0.24 -11.32
C SER A 182 -1.41 -0.98 -10.34
N MET A 183 -0.12 -1.08 -10.61
CA MET A 183 0.84 -1.78 -9.74
C MET A 183 0.93 -1.14 -8.35
N VAL A 184 0.86 0.20 -8.27
CA VAL A 184 0.81 0.92 -6.98
C VAL A 184 -0.48 0.57 -6.23
N ARG A 185 -1.63 0.61 -6.91
CA ARG A 185 -2.91 0.22 -6.29
C ARG A 185 -2.91 -1.23 -5.81
N ILE A 186 -2.37 -2.16 -6.59
CA ILE A 186 -2.23 -3.58 -6.22
C ILE A 186 -1.37 -3.75 -4.97
N ALA A 187 -0.26 -3.02 -4.88
CA ALA A 187 0.61 -3.04 -3.70
C ALA A 187 -0.11 -2.50 -2.45
N VAL A 188 -0.85 -1.39 -2.59
CA VAL A 188 -1.66 -0.82 -1.48
C VAL A 188 -2.74 -1.80 -1.03
N ARG A 189 -3.46 -2.44 -1.97
CA ARG A 189 -4.48 -3.46 -1.68
C ARG A 189 -3.89 -4.67 -0.95
N THR A 190 -2.71 -5.13 -1.37
CA THR A 190 -2.01 -6.23 -0.69
C THR A 190 -1.64 -5.82 0.74
N LEU A 191 -1.12 -4.61 0.92
CA LEU A 191 -0.74 -4.08 2.22
C LEU A 191 -1.94 -3.95 3.16
N THR A 192 -3.06 -3.39 2.69
CA THR A 192 -4.26 -3.23 3.53
C THR A 192 -4.84 -4.58 3.93
N LEU A 193 -4.87 -5.57 3.02
CA LEU A 193 -5.28 -6.94 3.36
C LEU A 193 -4.36 -7.59 4.40
N ASN A 194 -3.04 -7.43 4.26
CA ASN A 194 -2.07 -7.92 5.24
C ASN A 194 -2.29 -7.28 6.61
N VAL A 195 -2.58 -5.98 6.66
CA VAL A 195 -2.91 -5.27 7.90
C VAL A 195 -4.19 -5.79 8.52
N PHE A 196 -5.30 -5.84 7.76
CA PHE A 196 -6.60 -6.28 8.26
C PHE A 196 -6.57 -7.72 8.77
N LYS A 197 -5.76 -8.59 8.14
CA LYS A 197 -5.64 -10.00 8.52
C LYS A 197 -4.95 -10.21 9.89
N VAL A 198 -4.26 -9.22 10.44
CA VAL A 198 -3.63 -9.34 11.76
C VAL A 198 -4.70 -9.33 12.85
N ASP A 199 -4.75 -10.40 13.64
CA ASP A 199 -5.66 -10.53 14.80
C ASP A 199 -5.17 -9.69 16.00
N ASP A 200 -5.26 -8.37 15.87
CA ASP A 200 -5.00 -7.41 16.94
C ASP A 200 -6.21 -6.49 17.14
N LYS A 201 -6.86 -6.61 18.31
CA LYS A 201 -8.13 -5.93 18.60
C LYS A 201 -7.99 -4.41 18.69
N ALA A 202 -6.89 -3.92 19.24
CA ALA A 202 -6.67 -2.48 19.42
C ALA A 202 -6.47 -1.81 18.04
N MET A 203 -5.65 -2.42 17.20
CA MET A 203 -5.40 -1.99 15.82
C MET A 203 -6.66 -2.06 14.97
N LEU A 204 -7.44 -3.15 15.01
CA LEU A 204 -8.69 -3.26 14.25
C LEU A 204 -9.73 -2.23 14.70
N LYS A 205 -9.80 -1.96 16.02
CA LYS A 205 -10.64 -0.89 16.56
C LYS A 205 -10.19 0.49 16.05
N PHE A 206 -8.89 0.76 16.06
CA PHE A 206 -8.34 1.99 15.47
C PHE A 206 -8.73 2.14 14.00
N ILE A 207 -8.55 1.10 13.20
CA ILE A 207 -8.91 1.12 11.77
C ILE A 207 -10.39 1.42 11.62
N ARG A 208 -11.26 0.68 12.31
CA ARG A 208 -12.70 0.90 12.27
C ARG A 208 -13.08 2.34 12.62
N ASP A 209 -12.58 2.83 13.76
CA ASP A 209 -13.01 4.09 14.36
C ASP A 209 -12.41 5.33 13.66
N LYS A 210 -11.23 5.19 13.03
CA LYS A 210 -10.47 6.34 12.49
C LYS A 210 -10.36 6.37 10.98
N THR A 211 -10.28 5.21 10.31
CA THR A 211 -9.87 5.18 8.89
C THR A 211 -10.84 4.43 7.98
N ALA A 212 -11.56 3.41 8.45
CA ALA A 212 -12.39 2.54 7.63
C ALA A 212 -13.48 3.32 6.88
N ALA A 213 -14.26 4.15 7.58
CA ALA A 213 -15.31 4.95 6.97
C ALA A 213 -14.80 5.90 5.85
N PRO A 214 -13.82 6.81 6.09
CA PRO A 214 -13.33 7.67 5.02
C PRO A 214 -12.62 6.87 3.92
N TYR A 215 -11.87 5.83 4.25
CA TYR A 215 -11.18 5.00 3.27
C TYR A 215 -12.16 4.27 2.33
N PHE A 216 -13.11 3.52 2.89
CA PHE A 216 -14.10 2.79 2.11
C PHE A 216 -15.03 3.73 1.35
N SER A 217 -15.43 4.87 1.93
CA SER A 217 -16.23 5.87 1.21
C SER A 217 -15.50 6.38 -0.03
N ASN A 218 -14.21 6.69 0.09
CA ASN A 218 -13.41 7.17 -1.03
C ASN A 218 -13.14 6.08 -2.08
N LEU A 219 -12.93 4.84 -1.63
CA LEU A 219 -12.75 3.68 -2.51
C LEU A 219 -14.02 3.41 -3.33
N VAL A 220 -15.18 3.41 -2.68
CA VAL A 220 -16.48 3.19 -3.33
C VAL A 220 -16.79 4.32 -4.33
N TRP A 221 -16.49 5.57 -3.95
CA TRP A 221 -16.62 6.72 -4.85
C TRP A 221 -15.71 6.59 -6.08
N PHE A 222 -14.45 6.22 -5.89
CA PHE A 222 -13.49 5.97 -6.98
C PHE A 222 -13.98 4.87 -7.94
N ILE A 223 -14.55 3.78 -7.42
CA ILE A 223 -15.17 2.73 -8.24
C ILE A 223 -16.35 3.29 -9.04
N GLY A 224 -17.15 4.17 -8.44
CA GLY A 224 -18.24 4.88 -9.12
C GLY A 224 -17.74 5.72 -10.30
N GLU A 225 -16.65 6.47 -10.14
CA GLU A 225 -16.04 7.23 -11.25
C GLU A 225 -15.59 6.32 -12.40
N HIS A 226 -14.93 5.20 -12.07
CA HIS A 226 -14.50 4.20 -13.06
C HIS A 226 -15.69 3.59 -13.82
N VAL A 227 -16.79 3.31 -13.14
CA VAL A 227 -18.03 2.82 -13.76
C VAL A 227 -18.63 3.85 -14.72
N MET A 228 -18.57 5.13 -14.38
CA MET A 228 -19.03 6.21 -15.28
C MET A 228 -18.13 6.32 -16.53
N GLU A 229 -16.82 6.11 -16.41
CA GLU A 229 -15.93 6.04 -17.57
C GLU A 229 -16.23 4.82 -18.45
N LEU A 230 -16.48 3.66 -17.84
CA LEU A 230 -16.87 2.44 -18.54
C LEU A 230 -18.13 2.67 -19.37
N ASP A 231 -19.17 3.28 -18.79
CA ASP A 231 -20.41 3.58 -19.49
C ASP A 231 -20.22 4.58 -20.66
N LYS A 232 -19.41 5.62 -20.46
CA LYS A 232 -19.01 6.55 -21.53
C LYS A 232 -18.31 5.83 -22.68
N CYS A 233 -17.44 4.86 -22.36
CA CYS A 233 -16.73 4.06 -23.36
C CYS A 233 -17.71 3.21 -24.17
N VAL A 234 -18.69 2.57 -23.53
CA VAL A 234 -19.74 1.77 -24.20
C VAL A 234 -20.61 2.63 -25.12
N LYS A 235 -20.89 3.88 -24.74
CA LYS A 235 -21.70 4.83 -25.54
C LYS A 235 -20.95 5.46 -26.72
N SER A 236 -19.63 5.33 -26.80
CA SER A 236 -18.82 5.94 -27.86
C SER A 236 -18.93 5.20 -29.21
N ALA A 237 -18.72 5.89 -30.33
CA ALA A 237 -19.12 5.42 -31.67
C ALA A 237 -18.02 4.77 -32.54
N SER A 238 -16.76 4.65 -32.08
CA SER A 238 -15.62 4.17 -32.90
C SER A 238 -15.18 2.72 -32.59
N GLU A 239 -15.64 1.75 -33.38
CA GLU A 239 -15.66 0.30 -33.08
C GLU A 239 -14.33 -0.38 -32.66
N PHE A 240 -13.17 -0.02 -33.22
CA PHE A 240 -11.95 -0.82 -33.00
C PHE A 240 -11.18 -0.45 -31.72
N GLN A 241 -11.02 0.84 -31.42
CA GLN A 241 -10.34 1.31 -30.19
C GLN A 241 -11.17 1.07 -28.93
N ILE A 242 -12.50 0.95 -29.06
CA ILE A 242 -13.41 0.66 -27.94
C ILE A 242 -13.15 -0.73 -27.37
N LYS A 243 -12.89 -1.76 -28.17
CA LYS A 243 -12.80 -3.14 -27.67
C LYS A 243 -11.65 -3.31 -26.66
N THR A 244 -10.46 -2.82 -26.99
CA THR A 244 -9.31 -2.90 -26.08
C THR A 244 -9.52 -2.04 -24.84
N LYS A 245 -9.91 -0.76 -25.02
CA LYS A 245 -10.14 0.15 -23.89
C LYS A 245 -11.24 -0.36 -22.94
N LEU A 246 -12.33 -0.88 -23.49
CA LEU A 246 -13.43 -1.46 -22.71
C LEU A 246 -12.96 -2.71 -21.94
N ALA A 247 -12.17 -3.59 -22.57
CA ALA A 247 -11.62 -4.75 -21.90
C ALA A 247 -10.74 -4.35 -20.70
N ASP A 248 -9.90 -3.33 -20.86
CA ASP A 248 -9.05 -2.80 -19.78
C ASP A 248 -9.90 -2.21 -18.64
N LEU A 249 -10.93 -1.40 -18.96
CA LEU A 249 -11.84 -0.82 -17.96
C LEU A 249 -12.64 -1.88 -17.21
N VAL A 250 -13.10 -2.93 -17.91
CA VAL A 250 -13.78 -4.08 -17.30
C VAL A 250 -12.81 -4.83 -16.38
N ALA A 251 -11.61 -5.15 -16.84
CA ALA A 251 -10.60 -5.84 -16.02
C ALA A 251 -10.29 -5.05 -14.74
N GLU A 252 -10.10 -3.75 -14.85
CA GLU A 252 -9.87 -2.88 -13.69
C GLU A 252 -11.07 -2.86 -12.72
N HIS A 253 -12.30 -2.82 -13.25
CA HIS A 253 -13.50 -2.92 -12.42
C HIS A 253 -13.59 -4.27 -11.69
N LEU A 254 -13.24 -5.37 -12.35
CA LEU A 254 -13.22 -6.70 -11.73
C LEU A 254 -12.16 -6.77 -10.63
N ASP A 255 -10.97 -6.20 -10.84
CA ASP A 255 -9.94 -6.10 -9.81
C ASP A 255 -10.42 -5.33 -8.57
N HIS A 256 -11.20 -4.27 -8.76
CA HIS A 256 -11.85 -3.55 -7.65
C HIS A 256 -12.80 -4.44 -6.87
N LEU A 257 -13.67 -5.16 -7.57
CA LEU A 257 -14.68 -6.00 -6.94
C LEU A 257 -14.07 -7.22 -6.22
N HIS A 258 -13.02 -7.81 -6.79
CA HIS A 258 -12.26 -8.87 -6.14
C HIS A 258 -11.59 -8.37 -4.86
N TYR A 259 -10.96 -7.20 -4.88
CA TYR A 259 -10.39 -6.61 -3.67
C TYR A 259 -11.42 -6.35 -2.57
N LEU A 260 -12.60 -5.84 -2.93
CA LEU A 260 -13.70 -5.65 -1.99
C LEU A 260 -14.17 -6.98 -1.40
N ASN A 261 -14.32 -8.01 -2.24
CA ASN A 261 -14.67 -9.34 -1.79
C ASN A 261 -13.59 -9.94 -0.88
N ASP A 262 -12.30 -9.73 -1.16
CA ASP A 262 -11.20 -10.20 -0.32
C ASP A 262 -11.26 -9.59 1.08
N ILE A 263 -11.57 -8.29 1.20
CA ILE A 263 -11.81 -7.64 2.50
C ILE A 263 -12.97 -8.33 3.22
N LEU A 264 -14.10 -8.53 2.54
CA LEU A 264 -15.28 -9.16 3.14
C LEU A 264 -15.01 -10.61 3.58
N CYS A 265 -14.15 -11.32 2.85
CA CYS A 265 -13.74 -12.69 3.13
C CYS A 265 -12.80 -12.81 4.34
N LEU A 266 -12.22 -11.71 4.84
CA LEU A 266 -11.51 -11.71 6.11
C LEU A 266 -12.45 -11.95 7.32
N GLN A 267 -13.77 -11.83 7.13
CA GLN A 267 -14.79 -12.06 8.16
C GLN A 267 -14.58 -11.19 9.41
N ILE A 268 -14.24 -9.92 9.22
CA ILE A 268 -14.10 -8.94 10.30
C ILE A 268 -15.39 -8.12 10.33
N ASP A 269 -16.36 -8.56 11.15
CA ASP A 269 -17.72 -8.01 11.19
C ASP A 269 -17.75 -6.48 11.20
N ALA A 270 -16.97 -5.85 12.09
CA ALA A 270 -16.91 -4.41 12.22
C ALA A 270 -16.44 -3.67 10.94
N LEU A 271 -15.60 -4.30 10.11
CA LEU A 271 -15.19 -3.74 8.82
C LEU A 271 -16.20 -4.08 7.73
N ASN A 272 -16.75 -5.30 7.76
CA ASN A 272 -17.77 -5.76 6.82
C ASN A 272 -19.02 -4.91 6.90
N ASP A 273 -19.45 -4.51 8.10
CA ASP A 273 -20.60 -3.62 8.31
C ASP A 273 -20.36 -2.26 7.64
N VAL A 274 -19.22 -1.62 7.89
CA VAL A 274 -18.88 -0.30 7.32
C VAL A 274 -18.75 -0.37 5.81
N LEU A 275 -18.11 -1.42 5.29
CA LEU A 275 -17.94 -1.60 3.85
C LEU A 275 -19.28 -1.89 3.16
N THR A 276 -20.11 -2.76 3.75
CA THR A 276 -21.44 -3.12 3.23
C THR A 276 -22.35 -1.90 3.17
N ASP A 277 -22.38 -1.08 4.23
CA ASP A 277 -23.11 0.19 4.24
C ASP A 277 -22.69 1.08 3.07
N HIS A 278 -21.39 1.32 2.90
CA HIS A 278 -20.91 2.19 1.84
C HIS A 278 -21.16 1.61 0.45
N LEU A 279 -20.98 0.31 0.25
CA LEU A 279 -21.27 -0.33 -1.04
C LEU A 279 -22.75 -0.19 -1.40
N LEU A 280 -23.65 -0.52 -0.48
CA LEU A 280 -25.09 -0.42 -0.74
C LEU A 280 -25.51 1.03 -0.96
N ASN A 281 -25.21 1.91 0.00
CA ASN A 281 -25.80 3.23 0.08
C ASN A 281 -25.09 4.28 -0.79
N LYS A 282 -23.89 4.01 -1.30
CA LYS A 282 -23.11 4.98 -2.12
C LYS A 282 -22.76 4.51 -3.52
N LEU A 283 -22.93 3.22 -3.85
CA LEU A 283 -22.59 2.68 -5.18
C LEU A 283 -23.69 1.79 -5.74
N LEU A 284 -23.96 0.66 -5.10
CA LEU A 284 -24.82 -0.37 -5.67
C LEU A 284 -26.25 0.11 -5.85
N ILE A 285 -26.87 0.69 -4.81
CA ILE A 285 -28.24 1.19 -4.91
C ILE A 285 -28.29 2.45 -5.80
N PRO A 286 -27.53 3.53 -5.50
CA PRO A 286 -27.73 4.81 -6.19
C PRO A 286 -27.26 4.79 -7.65
N LEU A 287 -26.24 4.01 -7.99
CA LEU A 287 -25.67 3.98 -9.33
C LEU A 287 -26.12 2.77 -10.13
N TYR A 288 -26.14 1.56 -9.54
CA TYR A 288 -26.43 0.36 -10.33
C TYR A 288 -27.94 0.08 -10.38
N VAL A 289 -28.59 -0.01 -9.22
CA VAL A 289 -30.03 -0.34 -9.15
C VAL A 289 -30.88 0.79 -9.73
N TYR A 290 -30.61 2.05 -9.37
CA TYR A 290 -31.40 3.18 -9.85
C TYR A 290 -31.29 3.39 -11.37
N SER A 291 -30.17 2.98 -11.99
CA SER A 291 -30.01 2.99 -13.45
C SER A 291 -30.89 1.98 -14.20
N LEU A 292 -31.52 1.03 -13.49
CA LEU A 292 -32.51 0.09 -14.06
C LEU A 292 -33.95 0.61 -13.99
N VAL A 293 -34.19 1.64 -13.17
CA VAL A 293 -35.52 2.18 -12.97
C VAL A 293 -35.85 3.16 -14.12
N PRO A 294 -36.99 3.01 -14.82
CA PRO A 294 -37.39 3.98 -15.82
C PRO A 294 -37.53 5.36 -15.19
N ASN A 295 -36.91 6.40 -15.76
CA ASN A 295 -37.08 7.78 -15.33
C ASN A 295 -38.58 8.16 -15.45
N VAL A 296 -39.32 8.02 -14.35
CA VAL A 296 -40.64 8.62 -14.22
C VAL A 296 -40.39 10.11 -14.09
N GLN A 297 -40.69 10.85 -15.16
CA GLN A 297 -40.46 12.28 -15.35
C GLN A 297 -40.71 13.11 -14.07
N SER A 298 -39.67 13.34 -13.27
CA SER A 298 -39.64 14.44 -12.30
C SER A 298 -39.12 15.66 -13.05
N SER A 299 -40.06 16.46 -13.51
CA SER A 299 -39.91 17.77 -14.15
C SER A 299 -39.46 18.85 -13.16
N SER A 300 -38.57 18.51 -12.24
CA SER A 300 -37.96 19.42 -11.26
C SER A 300 -36.45 19.33 -11.36
N ILE A 301 -35.80 20.47 -11.10
CA ILE A 301 -34.36 20.77 -11.18
C ILE A 301 -33.60 20.04 -10.05
N GLU A 302 -33.96 18.78 -9.76
CA GLU A 302 -33.23 17.94 -8.82
C GLU A 302 -32.00 17.40 -9.55
N GLU A 303 -30.84 17.80 -9.03
CA GLU A 303 -29.48 17.40 -9.44
C GLU A 303 -29.46 16.09 -10.24
N GLU A 304 -29.00 16.15 -11.50
CA GLU A 304 -28.84 14.97 -12.37
C GLU A 304 -28.11 13.87 -11.59
N ARG A 305 -28.87 12.90 -11.07
CA ARG A 305 -28.30 11.78 -10.32
C ARG A 305 -27.38 11.02 -11.29
N PRO A 306 -26.15 10.68 -10.89
CA PRO A 306 -25.26 9.93 -11.77
C PRO A 306 -25.90 8.59 -12.11
N GLN A 307 -26.08 8.33 -13.41
CA GLN A 307 -26.69 7.12 -13.94
C GLN A 307 -25.81 6.55 -15.07
N VAL A 308 -25.80 5.22 -15.17
CA VAL A 308 -25.20 4.49 -16.30
C VAL A 308 -26.30 3.87 -17.16
N SER A 309 -25.96 3.39 -18.35
CA SER A 309 -26.91 2.65 -19.19
C SER A 309 -27.40 1.37 -18.50
N CYS A 310 -28.64 0.97 -18.78
CA CYS A 310 -29.23 -0.25 -18.20
C CYS A 310 -28.37 -1.49 -18.47
N ILE A 311 -27.75 -1.58 -19.65
CA ILE A 311 -26.88 -2.71 -20.03
C ILE A 311 -25.64 -2.77 -19.14
N VAL A 312 -24.99 -1.63 -18.90
CA VAL A 312 -23.82 -1.55 -18.01
C VAL A 312 -24.24 -1.85 -16.58
N ALA A 313 -25.35 -1.29 -16.08
CA ALA A 313 -25.86 -1.59 -14.75
C ALA A 313 -26.15 -3.08 -14.54
N LEU A 314 -26.82 -3.74 -15.50
CA LEU A 314 -27.08 -5.19 -15.45
C LEU A 314 -25.79 -6.01 -15.46
N PHE A 315 -24.83 -5.63 -16.31
CA PHE A 315 -23.51 -6.27 -16.33
C PHE A 315 -22.83 -6.15 -14.96
N LEU A 316 -22.73 -4.95 -14.39
CA LEU A 316 -22.06 -4.71 -13.11
C LEU A 316 -22.74 -5.43 -11.95
N LEU A 317 -24.08 -5.41 -11.88
CA LEU A 317 -24.84 -6.18 -10.90
C LEU A 317 -24.60 -7.69 -11.05
N SER A 318 -24.55 -8.20 -12.28
CA SER A 318 -24.21 -9.61 -12.50
C SER A 318 -22.83 -9.96 -11.95
N GLN A 319 -21.83 -9.08 -12.12
CA GLN A 319 -20.49 -9.28 -11.56
C GLN A 319 -20.52 -9.27 -10.03
N VAL A 320 -21.28 -8.36 -9.41
CA VAL A 320 -21.46 -8.33 -7.94
C VAL A 320 -22.00 -9.66 -7.43
N PHE A 321 -23.06 -10.20 -8.05
CA PHE A 321 -23.64 -11.48 -7.64
C PHE A 321 -22.74 -12.70 -7.91
N LEU A 322 -21.84 -12.61 -8.90
CA LEU A 322 -20.91 -13.68 -9.25
C LEU A 322 -19.66 -13.69 -8.35
N ILE A 323 -19.14 -12.52 -7.98
CA ILE A 323 -17.85 -12.38 -7.30
C ILE A 323 -18.01 -12.24 -5.79
N VAL A 324 -19.01 -11.49 -5.33
CA VAL A 324 -19.17 -11.20 -3.90
C VAL A 324 -19.79 -12.39 -3.19
N SER A 325 -19.06 -12.96 -2.25
CA SER A 325 -19.47 -14.13 -1.46
C SER A 325 -20.11 -13.77 -0.11
N HIS A 326 -20.06 -12.49 0.30
CA HIS A 326 -20.59 -12.03 1.57
C HIS A 326 -22.12 -12.04 1.59
N LYS A 327 -22.69 -13.05 2.26
CA LYS A 327 -24.14 -13.32 2.24
C LYS A 327 -25.02 -12.14 2.64
N PRO A 328 -24.75 -11.40 3.75
CA PRO A 328 -25.60 -10.27 4.15
C PRO A 328 -25.77 -9.24 3.04
N LEU A 329 -24.66 -8.81 2.43
CA LEU A 329 -24.66 -7.84 1.32
C LEU A 329 -25.43 -8.36 0.10
N VAL A 330 -25.18 -9.61 -0.31
CA VAL A 330 -25.83 -10.22 -1.49
C VAL A 330 -27.33 -10.39 -1.28
N GLN A 331 -27.75 -10.87 -0.10
CA GLN A 331 -29.16 -11.06 0.24
C GLN A 331 -29.90 -9.73 0.31
N GLN A 332 -29.30 -8.72 0.93
CA GLN A 332 -29.87 -7.39 1.03
C GLN A 332 -30.03 -6.75 -0.36
N LEU A 333 -29.00 -6.83 -1.21
CA LEU A 333 -29.07 -6.33 -2.59
C LEU A 333 -30.13 -7.06 -3.41
N ALA A 334 -30.19 -8.39 -3.34
CA ALA A 334 -31.21 -9.18 -4.04
C ALA A 334 -32.63 -8.81 -3.58
N ASN A 335 -32.83 -8.64 -2.26
CA ASN A 335 -34.11 -8.24 -1.71
C ASN A 335 -34.52 -6.85 -2.21
N ILE A 336 -33.59 -5.88 -2.27
CA ILE A 336 -33.85 -4.53 -2.79
C ILE A 336 -34.25 -4.58 -4.26
N ILE A 337 -33.56 -5.38 -5.08
CA ILE A 337 -33.86 -5.49 -6.53
C ILE A 337 -35.21 -6.17 -6.77
N LEU A 338 -35.56 -7.21 -6.02
CA LEU A 338 -36.77 -8.01 -6.25
C LEU A 338 -38.02 -7.44 -5.59
N ASN A 339 -37.87 -6.85 -4.40
CA ASN A 339 -38.97 -6.44 -3.52
C ASN A 339 -39.00 -4.94 -3.25
N GLY A 340 -38.03 -4.17 -3.74
CA GLY A 340 -38.00 -2.73 -3.54
C GLY A 340 -39.23 -2.06 -4.17
N GLU A 341 -40.07 -1.44 -3.34
CA GLU A 341 -41.13 -0.56 -3.85
C GLU A 341 -40.51 0.65 -4.54
N MET A 342 -40.96 0.98 -5.76
CA MET A 342 -40.52 2.16 -6.55
C MET A 342 -40.51 3.48 -5.75
N SER A 343 -41.27 3.58 -4.66
CA SER A 343 -41.33 4.72 -3.73
C SER A 343 -40.04 4.92 -2.91
N LEU A 344 -39.30 3.86 -2.57
CA LEU A 344 -37.98 3.94 -1.91
C LEU A 344 -36.92 4.60 -2.81
N PHE A 345 -37.14 4.56 -4.13
CA PHE A 345 -36.21 5.01 -5.17
C PHE A 345 -36.42 6.48 -5.55
N VAL A 346 -37.58 7.07 -5.21
CA VAL A 346 -37.92 8.47 -5.53
C VAL A 346 -37.25 9.46 -4.56
N ASN A 347 -37.14 9.14 -3.26
CA ASN A 347 -36.74 10.12 -2.23
C ASN A 347 -35.25 10.16 -1.84
N GLY A 348 -34.36 9.50 -2.59
CA GLY A 348 -32.90 9.70 -2.47
C GLY A 348 -32.25 9.35 -1.12
N SER A 349 -33.00 8.80 -0.17
CA SER A 349 -32.52 8.46 1.18
C SER A 349 -32.97 7.05 1.53
N PRO A 350 -32.06 6.06 1.50
CA PRO A 350 -32.33 4.78 2.11
C PRO A 350 -32.18 4.97 3.63
N ASN A 351 -33.27 5.31 4.32
CA ASN A 351 -33.39 4.92 5.73
C ASN A 351 -33.73 3.43 5.75
N ILE A 352 -32.71 2.60 5.53
CA ILE A 352 -32.81 1.16 5.68
C ILE A 352 -32.40 0.87 7.13
N THR A 353 -33.40 0.69 8.00
CA THR A 353 -33.23 0.09 9.33
C THR A 353 -33.05 -1.41 9.23
#